data_AF-A0A5B0LIH2-F1
#
_entry.id   AF-A0A5B0LIH2-F1
#
_cell.length_a   1.000
_cell.length_b   1.000
_cell.length_c   1.000
_cell.angle_alpha   90.00
_cell.angle_beta   90.00
_cell.angle_gamma   90.00
#
_symmetry.space_group_name_H-M   'P 1'
#
loop_
_entity.id
_entity.type
_entity.pdbx_description
1 polymer ?
#
loop_
_entity_poly.entity_id
_entity_poly.type
_entity_poly.pdbx_seq_one_letter_code
_entity_poly.pdbx_strand_id
1 'polypeptide(L)'
;MSTEPSDTWLTAIKELEIRLVSLRTSSFEKRPIDTSDHVADKLRLVAAHKIRSFFISALAPFRASITTNLQITQSSFLLKYRPLFAFLQRHSARVANEVQKAYVGTARWYFETSFRRYVRALEKIKARGWTKVGLVGDPQSSATALDDSIISQSKLDGSDVVLAYLAEDPSFQQPPEALFRSLSLVAIDNAISEWSFANHFFGQLSLGTQQVPESGSTLFPNTSRLDLGPASVSGSSTPMIRKGSFVSSIADSDSYLTGSPSEMNSNSGMNEQKTQTAIDLVFKQVIEPVFEYHKTFTSSLLTMNDLPDTNSIYAMIQLNEGLLSAASTNCPAFETHLMAIKMKLWPIFQTKMNKEIESVSLQSQRKEPNVKLVCQKYVWFFSTMIGMESPREDSNSGGTGEEGKVINELLKLREALVSFIQNHAQKLSSLTDSSRKSYLSSIYQEIQTGLMAFPSNHVRSQSEAAYWRELVWRAK
;
A
#
# COMPACT_ATOMS: atom_id res chain seq x y z
N MET A 1 -26.45 15.00 -38.75
CA MET A 1 -25.99 14.50 -37.43
C MET A 1 -24.48 14.72 -37.29
N SER A 2 -24.05 15.96 -37.04
CA SER A 2 -22.63 16.36 -36.93
C SER A 2 -22.21 16.71 -35.50
N THR A 3 -23.01 16.30 -34.51
CA THR A 3 -22.72 16.56 -33.10
C THR A 3 -21.79 15.50 -32.54
N GLU A 4 -20.73 15.95 -31.87
CA GLU A 4 -19.89 15.10 -31.01
C GLU A 4 -20.75 14.56 -29.85
N PRO A 5 -20.42 13.36 -29.30
CA PRO A 5 -21.15 12.83 -28.16
C PRO A 5 -21.11 13.79 -26.97
N SER A 6 -22.28 14.24 -26.55
CA SER A 6 -22.52 15.15 -25.42
C SER A 6 -23.54 14.52 -24.48
N ASP A 7 -23.95 15.20 -23.41
CA ASP A 7 -24.92 14.65 -22.46
C ASP A 7 -26.26 14.27 -23.11
N THR A 8 -26.63 14.93 -24.22
CA THR A 8 -27.84 14.59 -24.99
C THR A 8 -27.76 13.22 -25.67
N TRP A 9 -26.55 12.69 -25.90
CA TRP A 9 -26.35 11.34 -26.45
C TRP A 9 -26.72 10.25 -25.46
N LEU A 10 -26.63 10.50 -24.15
CA LEU A 10 -27.04 9.50 -23.15
C LEU A 10 -28.53 9.15 -23.32
N THR A 11 -29.37 10.16 -23.45
CA THR A 11 -30.81 10.00 -23.70
C THR A 11 -31.09 9.41 -25.09
N ALA A 12 -30.40 9.91 -26.12
CA ALA A 12 -30.62 9.45 -27.49
C ALA A 12 -30.23 7.98 -27.71
N ILE A 13 -29.14 7.52 -27.09
CA ILE A 13 -28.70 6.11 -27.16
C ILE A 13 -29.65 5.21 -26.36
N LYS A 14 -30.18 5.68 -25.23
CA LYS A 14 -31.20 4.94 -24.47
C LYS A 14 -32.46 4.74 -25.31
N GLU A 15 -32.95 5.77 -26.00
CA GLU A 15 -34.11 5.65 -26.89
C GLU A 15 -33.79 4.71 -28.08
N LEU A 16 -32.61 4.85 -28.69
CA LEU A 16 -32.16 3.95 -29.77
C LEU A 16 -32.15 2.49 -29.31
N GLU A 17 -31.69 2.21 -28.10
CA GLU A 17 -31.65 0.88 -27.53
C GLU A 17 -33.04 0.30 -27.30
N ILE A 18 -33.98 1.09 -26.74
CA ILE A 18 -35.39 0.70 -26.61
C ILE A 18 -35.97 0.33 -27.98
N ARG A 19 -35.70 1.15 -29.00
CA ARG A 19 -36.17 0.91 -30.37
C ARG A 19 -35.55 -0.34 -30.98
N LEU A 20 -34.25 -0.56 -30.83
CA LEU A 20 -33.55 -1.76 -31.33
C LEU A 20 -34.09 -3.04 -30.68
N VAL A 21 -34.39 -3.01 -29.38
CA VAL A 21 -35.00 -4.15 -28.68
C VAL A 21 -36.42 -4.37 -29.17
N SER A 22 -37.23 -3.31 -29.31
CA SER A 22 -38.62 -3.41 -29.78
C SER A 22 -38.72 -4.00 -31.20
N LEU A 23 -37.84 -3.59 -32.11
CA LEU A 23 -37.76 -4.11 -33.48
C LEU A 23 -37.34 -5.59 -33.50
N ARG A 24 -36.43 -5.98 -32.60
CA ARG A 24 -36.01 -7.38 -32.47
C ARG A 24 -37.13 -8.28 -31.95
N THR A 25 -37.95 -7.79 -31.02
CA THR A 25 -39.11 -8.54 -30.52
C THR A 25 -40.25 -8.60 -31.54
N SER A 26 -40.47 -7.53 -32.32
CA SER A 26 -41.51 -7.50 -33.37
C SER A 26 -41.14 -8.30 -34.62
N SER A 27 -39.85 -8.56 -34.85
CA SER A 27 -39.35 -9.39 -35.96
C SER A 27 -39.75 -10.87 -35.84
N PHE A 28 -40.09 -11.36 -34.63
CA PHE A 28 -40.58 -12.72 -34.43
C PHE A 28 -42.00 -12.93 -34.98
N GLU A 29 -42.73 -11.85 -35.22
CA GLU A 29 -44.09 -11.84 -35.72
C GLU A 29 -44.07 -11.60 -37.24
N LYS A 30 -43.62 -12.62 -38.00
CA LYS A 30 -43.50 -12.71 -39.49
C LYS A 30 -43.89 -11.43 -40.27
N ARG A 31 -43.10 -10.36 -40.14
CA ARG A 31 -43.19 -9.18 -41.00
C ARG A 31 -42.08 -9.22 -42.05
N PRO A 32 -42.30 -8.69 -43.27
CA PRO A 32 -41.22 -8.42 -44.20
C PRO A 32 -40.16 -7.56 -43.52
N ILE A 33 -38.87 -7.82 -43.77
CA ILE A 33 -37.78 -6.96 -43.27
C ILE A 33 -38.02 -5.56 -43.82
N ASP A 34 -38.51 -4.66 -42.96
CA ASP A 34 -38.95 -3.34 -43.37
C ASP A 34 -37.72 -2.42 -43.52
N THR A 35 -37.89 -1.35 -44.31
CA THR A 35 -36.89 -0.28 -44.45
C THR A 35 -36.43 0.30 -43.11
N SER A 36 -37.28 0.23 -42.08
CA SER A 36 -36.99 0.67 -40.71
C SER A 36 -35.92 -0.16 -40.01
N ASP A 37 -35.87 -1.48 -40.21
CA ASP A 37 -34.88 -2.36 -39.56
C ASP A 37 -33.49 -2.04 -40.08
N HIS A 38 -33.37 -1.90 -41.39
CA HIS A 38 -32.13 -1.51 -42.04
C HIS A 38 -31.67 -0.09 -41.65
N VAL A 39 -32.59 0.84 -41.45
CA VAL A 39 -32.26 2.19 -40.93
C VAL A 39 -31.78 2.12 -39.48
N ALA A 40 -32.44 1.33 -38.63
CA ALA A 40 -32.04 1.16 -37.23
C ALA A 40 -30.65 0.51 -37.12
N ASP A 41 -30.35 -0.49 -37.95
CA ASP A 41 -29.04 -1.12 -37.99
C ASP A 41 -27.94 -0.18 -38.49
N LYS A 42 -28.22 0.63 -39.52
CA LYS A 42 -27.29 1.67 -39.96
C LYS A 42 -27.04 2.70 -38.85
N LEU A 43 -28.07 3.12 -38.15
CA LEU A 43 -27.95 4.08 -37.04
C LEU A 43 -27.13 3.49 -35.89
N ARG A 44 -27.32 2.20 -35.57
CA ARG A 44 -26.51 1.45 -34.59
C ARG A 44 -25.02 1.47 -34.96
N LEU A 45 -24.69 1.20 -36.23
CA LEU A 45 -23.28 1.22 -36.70
C LEU A 45 -22.67 2.62 -36.63
N VAL A 46 -23.40 3.64 -37.07
CA VAL A 46 -22.94 5.04 -37.01
C VAL A 46 -22.76 5.50 -35.56
N ALA A 47 -23.71 5.18 -34.68
CA ALA A 47 -23.60 5.47 -33.25
C ALA A 47 -22.38 4.77 -32.64
N ALA A 48 -22.18 3.49 -32.93
CA ALA A 48 -21.04 2.73 -32.42
C ALA A 48 -19.69 3.34 -32.85
N HIS A 49 -19.56 3.75 -34.12
CA HIS A 49 -18.35 4.38 -34.63
C HIS A 49 -18.05 5.73 -33.94
N LYS A 50 -19.10 6.54 -33.71
CA LYS A 50 -18.95 7.84 -33.04
C LYS A 50 -18.61 7.71 -31.56
N ILE A 51 -19.27 6.81 -30.83
CA ILE A 51 -18.96 6.53 -29.42
C ILE A 51 -17.52 6.03 -29.28
N ARG A 52 -17.07 5.16 -30.19
CA ARG A 52 -15.67 4.70 -30.24
C ARG A 52 -14.70 5.86 -30.40
N SER A 53 -14.95 6.74 -31.38
CA SER A 53 -14.08 7.91 -31.61
C SER A 53 -14.03 8.81 -30.39
N PHE A 54 -15.16 9.02 -29.72
CA PHE A 54 -15.26 9.84 -28.51
C PHE A 54 -14.39 9.30 -27.36
N PHE A 55 -14.48 8.00 -27.05
CA PHE A 55 -13.62 7.40 -26.01
C PHE A 55 -12.14 7.42 -26.39
N ILE A 56 -11.80 7.13 -27.65
CA ILE A 56 -10.40 7.13 -28.10
C ILE A 56 -9.80 8.54 -28.04
N SER A 57 -10.56 9.56 -28.45
CA SER A 57 -10.12 10.96 -28.37
C SER A 57 -9.90 11.39 -26.91
N ALA A 58 -10.75 10.96 -25.97
CA ALA A 58 -10.56 11.24 -24.55
C ALA A 58 -9.28 10.61 -23.96
N LEU A 59 -8.80 9.51 -24.54
CA LEU A 59 -7.57 8.84 -24.13
C LEU A 59 -6.30 9.41 -24.80
N ALA A 60 -6.43 10.19 -25.87
CA ALA A 60 -5.30 10.69 -26.65
C ALA A 60 -4.29 11.51 -25.83
N PRO A 61 -4.68 12.41 -24.91
CA PRO A 61 -3.72 13.23 -24.14
C PRO A 61 -2.73 12.40 -23.31
N PHE A 62 -3.18 11.25 -22.80
CA PHE A 62 -2.40 10.38 -21.92
C PHE A 62 -1.33 9.59 -22.65
N ARG A 63 -1.31 9.58 -23.98
CA ARG A 63 -0.25 8.93 -24.76
C ARG A 63 0.96 9.83 -24.98
N ALA A 64 0.79 11.14 -24.82
CA ALA A 64 1.83 12.14 -25.03
C ALA A 64 2.36 12.70 -23.71
N SER A 65 1.50 12.83 -22.70
CA SER A 65 1.89 13.39 -21.41
C SER A 65 1.40 12.54 -20.24
N ILE A 66 2.29 12.41 -19.24
CA ILE A 66 1.98 11.83 -17.93
C ILE A 66 1.57 12.89 -16.89
N THR A 67 1.60 14.18 -17.24
CA THR A 67 1.21 15.27 -16.33
C THR A 67 -0.31 15.36 -16.18
N THR A 68 -1.04 14.83 -17.15
CA THR A 68 -2.50 14.75 -17.10
C THR A 68 -2.88 13.61 -16.15
N ASN A 69 -3.68 13.91 -15.13
CA ASN A 69 -4.09 12.91 -14.15
C ASN A 69 -5.14 11.96 -14.75
N LEU A 70 -4.76 10.70 -14.99
CA LEU A 70 -5.63 9.68 -15.56
C LEU A 70 -6.84 9.38 -14.66
N GLN A 71 -6.67 9.41 -13.34
CA GLN A 71 -7.75 9.13 -12.38
C GLN A 71 -8.88 10.16 -12.46
N ILE A 72 -8.58 11.42 -12.79
CA ILE A 72 -9.61 12.45 -12.99
C ILE A 72 -10.44 12.12 -14.24
N THR A 73 -9.81 11.74 -15.34
CA THR A 73 -10.55 11.34 -16.56
C THR A 73 -11.33 10.04 -16.35
N GLN A 74 -10.78 9.08 -15.61
CA GLN A 74 -11.50 7.87 -15.20
C GLN A 74 -12.77 8.22 -14.41
N SER A 75 -12.63 8.96 -13.31
CA SER A 75 -13.72 9.28 -12.38
C SER A 75 -14.76 10.26 -12.93
N SER A 76 -14.30 11.35 -13.58
CA SER A 76 -15.16 12.48 -13.94
C SER A 76 -15.74 12.37 -15.35
N PHE A 77 -15.07 11.63 -16.25
CA PHE A 77 -15.47 11.54 -17.65
C PHE A 77 -15.87 10.11 -18.05
N LEU A 78 -14.97 9.13 -17.91
CA LEU A 78 -15.25 7.76 -18.38
C LEU A 78 -16.43 7.15 -17.62
N LEU A 79 -16.46 7.26 -16.29
CA LEU A 79 -17.61 6.76 -15.51
C LEU A 79 -18.92 7.48 -15.84
N LYS A 80 -18.90 8.80 -16.09
CA LYS A 80 -20.07 9.57 -16.51
C LYS A 80 -20.67 9.01 -17.81
N TYR A 81 -19.83 8.68 -18.78
CA TYR A 81 -20.25 8.16 -20.08
C TYR A 81 -20.27 6.62 -20.17
N ARG A 82 -20.16 5.90 -19.04
CA ARG A 82 -20.27 4.43 -18.97
C ARG A 82 -21.48 3.87 -19.72
N PRO A 83 -22.70 4.48 -19.68
CA PRO A 83 -23.84 3.97 -20.45
C PRO A 83 -23.59 3.86 -21.96
N LEU A 84 -22.78 4.76 -22.54
CA LEU A 84 -22.39 4.70 -23.95
C LEU A 84 -21.49 3.50 -24.24
N PHE A 85 -20.59 3.17 -23.32
CA PHE A 85 -19.76 1.97 -23.42
C PHE A 85 -20.58 0.69 -23.24
N ALA A 86 -21.54 0.67 -22.31
CA ALA A 86 -22.46 -0.46 -22.14
C ALA A 86 -23.29 -0.72 -23.41
N PHE A 87 -23.73 0.33 -24.11
CA PHE A 87 -24.36 0.19 -25.43
C PHE A 87 -23.43 -0.49 -26.44
N LEU A 88 -22.13 -0.12 -26.48
CA LEU A 88 -21.16 -0.81 -27.33
C LEU A 88 -21.02 -2.29 -26.94
N GLN A 89 -20.94 -2.62 -25.66
CA GLN A 89 -20.82 -4.01 -25.20
C GLN A 89 -22.00 -4.87 -25.66
N ARG A 90 -23.24 -4.34 -25.59
CA ARG A 90 -24.47 -5.07 -25.96
C ARG A 90 -24.68 -5.17 -27.47
N HIS A 91 -24.40 -4.10 -28.21
CA HIS A 91 -24.78 -3.99 -29.61
C HIS A 91 -23.61 -4.12 -30.59
N SER A 92 -22.36 -4.00 -30.13
CA SER A 92 -21.17 -4.07 -30.99
C SER A 92 -19.91 -4.48 -30.21
N ALA A 93 -19.87 -5.75 -29.77
CA ALA A 93 -18.77 -6.29 -28.96
C ALA A 93 -17.37 -6.08 -29.60
N ARG A 94 -17.27 -6.13 -30.93
CA ARG A 94 -16.02 -5.83 -31.65
C ARG A 94 -15.55 -4.40 -31.40
N VAL A 95 -16.45 -3.42 -31.46
CA VAL A 95 -16.13 -2.00 -31.25
C VAL A 95 -15.84 -1.72 -29.78
N ALA A 96 -16.56 -2.35 -28.85
CA ALA A 96 -16.26 -2.29 -27.41
C ALA A 96 -14.84 -2.78 -27.10
N ASN A 97 -14.44 -3.91 -27.70
CA ASN A 97 -13.09 -4.46 -27.55
C ASN A 97 -12.00 -3.52 -28.09
N GLU A 98 -12.28 -2.74 -29.15
CA GLU A 98 -11.33 -1.74 -29.65
C GLU A 98 -11.13 -0.60 -28.64
N VAL A 99 -12.21 -0.12 -28.01
CA VAL A 99 -12.13 0.90 -26.95
C VAL A 99 -11.40 0.35 -25.72
N GLN A 100 -11.72 -0.87 -25.28
CA GLN A 100 -11.04 -1.53 -24.17
C GLN A 100 -9.54 -1.71 -24.43
N LYS A 101 -9.14 -2.19 -25.61
CA LYS A 101 -7.71 -2.30 -25.98
C LYS A 101 -7.02 -0.95 -26.02
N ALA A 102 -7.69 0.09 -26.55
CA ALA A 102 -7.16 1.45 -26.57
C ALA A 102 -6.95 2.01 -25.15
N TYR A 103 -7.89 1.72 -24.24
CA TYR A 103 -7.76 2.04 -22.82
C TYR A 103 -6.57 1.30 -22.19
N VAL A 104 -6.53 -0.03 -22.29
CA VAL A 104 -5.48 -0.86 -21.69
C VAL A 104 -4.09 -0.40 -22.14
N GLY A 105 -3.90 -0.18 -23.44
CA GLY A 105 -2.60 0.29 -23.96
C GLY A 105 -2.22 1.67 -23.42
N THR A 106 -3.19 2.57 -23.25
CA THR A 106 -2.95 3.93 -22.74
C THR A 106 -2.68 3.92 -21.24
N ALA A 107 -3.51 3.25 -20.45
CA ALA A 107 -3.38 3.13 -19.00
C ALA A 107 -2.09 2.39 -18.63
N ARG A 108 -1.78 1.26 -19.29
CA ARG A 108 -0.52 0.55 -19.10
C ARG A 108 0.68 1.45 -19.35
N TRP A 109 0.70 2.16 -20.49
CA TRP A 109 1.79 3.08 -20.80
C TRP A 109 1.94 4.19 -19.75
N TYR A 110 0.82 4.74 -19.29
CA TYR A 110 0.78 5.78 -18.25
C TYR A 110 1.40 5.29 -16.94
N PHE A 111 0.89 4.18 -16.39
CA PHE A 111 1.40 3.63 -15.13
C PHE A 111 2.85 3.14 -15.26
N GLU A 112 3.19 2.46 -16.35
CA GLU A 112 4.56 1.99 -16.57
C GLU A 112 5.55 3.15 -16.64
N THR A 113 5.21 4.21 -17.39
CA THR A 113 6.09 5.36 -17.56
C THR A 113 6.21 6.17 -16.28
N SER A 114 5.12 6.35 -15.54
CA SER A 114 5.13 7.09 -14.28
C SER A 114 5.89 6.34 -13.19
N PHE A 115 5.63 5.05 -13.00
CA PHE A 115 6.36 4.23 -12.03
C PHE A 115 7.84 4.12 -12.38
N ARG A 116 8.19 3.94 -13.65
CA ARG A 116 9.60 3.94 -14.09
C ARG A 116 10.31 5.23 -13.71
N ARG A 117 9.67 6.39 -13.91
CA ARG A 117 10.25 7.70 -13.52
C ARG A 117 10.39 7.82 -12.01
N TYR A 118 9.36 7.39 -11.27
CA TYR A 118 9.35 7.48 -9.82
C TYR A 118 10.40 6.56 -9.17
N VAL A 119 10.49 5.31 -9.62
CA VAL A 119 11.52 4.36 -9.16
C VAL A 119 12.92 4.89 -9.43
N ARG A 120 13.19 5.49 -10.60
CA ARG A 120 14.49 6.14 -10.87
C ARG A 120 14.82 7.26 -9.88
N ALA A 121 13.82 8.04 -9.47
CA ALA A 121 14.01 9.07 -8.46
C ALA A 121 14.36 8.46 -7.10
N LEU A 122 13.65 7.40 -6.69
CA LEU A 122 13.94 6.67 -5.46
C LEU A 122 15.30 5.95 -5.51
N GLU A 123 15.70 5.40 -6.66
CA GLU A 123 17.02 4.80 -6.88
C GLU A 123 18.14 5.84 -6.76
N LYS A 124 17.92 7.06 -7.28
CA LYS A 124 18.87 8.18 -7.13
C LYS A 124 19.04 8.57 -5.65
N ILE A 125 17.95 8.58 -4.88
CA ILE A 125 18.02 8.84 -3.43
C ILE A 125 18.71 7.68 -2.70
N LYS A 126 18.34 6.43 -3.02
CA LYS A 126 18.97 5.22 -2.48
C LYS A 126 20.49 5.21 -2.70
N ALA A 127 20.95 5.62 -3.88
CA ALA A 127 22.37 5.63 -4.23
C ALA A 127 23.22 6.59 -3.37
N ARG A 128 22.59 7.52 -2.64
CA ARG A 128 23.27 8.43 -1.70
C ARG A 128 23.60 7.76 -0.37
N GLY A 129 23.06 6.56 -0.13
CA GLY A 129 23.17 5.85 1.15
C GLY A 129 22.29 6.45 2.24
N TRP A 130 22.36 5.82 3.41
CA TRP A 130 21.66 6.21 4.62
C TRP A 130 22.55 5.95 5.84
N THR A 131 22.18 6.56 6.96
CA THR A 131 22.84 6.33 8.25
C THR A 131 22.56 4.90 8.71
N LYS A 132 23.61 4.09 8.85
CA LYS A 132 23.50 2.73 9.39
C LYS A 132 23.55 2.76 10.91
N VAL A 133 22.58 2.11 11.53
CA VAL A 133 22.54 1.88 12.97
C VAL A 133 23.31 0.61 13.28
N GLY A 134 24.33 0.71 14.13
CA GLY A 134 25.12 -0.45 14.54
C GLY A 134 24.31 -1.45 15.36
N LEU A 135 24.82 -2.68 15.47
CA LEU A 135 24.15 -3.74 16.24
C LEU A 135 24.05 -3.37 17.73
N VAL A 136 23.15 -4.03 18.46
CA VAL A 136 22.97 -3.83 19.91
C VAL A 136 24.29 -4.06 20.66
N GLY A 137 25.07 -5.06 20.26
CA GLY A 137 26.39 -5.35 20.81
C GLY A 137 27.51 -4.45 20.31
N ASP A 138 27.32 -3.53 19.36
CA ASP A 138 28.45 -2.77 18.82
C ASP A 138 29.01 -1.74 19.82
N PRO A 139 30.34 -1.68 20.02
CA PRO A 139 30.96 -0.83 21.04
C PRO A 139 31.17 0.64 20.62
N GLN A 140 31.07 0.97 19.32
CA GLN A 140 31.42 2.29 18.79
C GLN A 140 30.22 3.12 18.29
N SER A 141 29.08 2.49 18.02
CA SER A 141 27.87 3.24 17.65
C SER A 141 27.24 3.79 18.93
N SER A 142 27.07 5.11 19.02
CA SER A 142 26.31 5.73 20.12
C SER A 142 24.85 5.24 20.08
N ALA A 143 24.20 5.19 21.24
CA ALA A 143 22.75 5.07 21.28
C ALA A 143 22.18 6.34 20.62
N THR A 144 21.55 6.19 19.47
CA THR A 144 20.75 7.25 18.87
C THR A 144 19.59 7.55 19.80
N ALA A 145 19.20 8.83 19.91
CA ALA A 145 17.96 9.18 20.57
C ALA A 145 16.82 8.37 19.94
N LEU A 146 15.79 8.04 20.73
CA LEU A 146 14.57 7.47 20.19
C LEU A 146 14.02 8.43 19.14
N ASP A 147 14.00 7.97 17.89
CA ASP A 147 13.50 8.74 16.76
C ASP A 147 12.16 8.12 16.34
N ASP A 148 11.08 8.86 16.51
CA ASP A 148 9.73 8.45 16.12
C ASP A 148 9.58 8.32 14.61
N SER A 149 10.58 8.76 13.83
CA SER A 149 10.57 8.67 12.36
C SER A 149 10.31 7.23 11.89
N ILE A 150 11.05 6.24 12.38
CA ILE A 150 10.91 4.84 11.93
C ILE A 150 9.54 4.25 12.28
N ILE A 151 8.98 4.62 13.44
CA ILE A 151 7.63 4.22 13.87
C ILE A 151 6.58 4.84 12.94
N SER A 152 6.77 6.09 12.54
CA SER A 152 5.90 6.72 11.54
C SER A 152 6.07 6.08 10.15
N GLN A 153 7.25 5.56 9.79
CA GLN A 153 7.45 4.88 8.50
C GLN A 153 6.74 3.52 8.45
N SER A 154 6.54 2.86 9.60
CA SER A 154 5.93 1.53 9.68
C SER A 154 4.39 1.51 9.63
N LYS A 155 3.73 2.64 9.91
CA LYS A 155 2.25 2.74 10.04
C LYS A 155 1.59 3.34 8.81
N LEU A 156 0.41 2.88 8.39
CA LEU A 156 -0.29 3.46 7.23
C LEU A 156 -0.47 4.98 7.34
N ASP A 157 -0.94 5.47 8.49
CA ASP A 157 -1.19 6.90 8.78
C ASP A 157 0.03 7.68 9.32
N GLY A 158 1.23 7.19 9.03
CA GLY A 158 2.46 7.84 9.46
C GLY A 158 3.02 8.83 8.44
N SER A 159 4.33 8.75 8.18
CA SER A 159 5.04 9.72 7.35
C SER A 159 4.52 9.82 5.91
N ASP A 160 4.69 10.99 5.31
CA ASP A 160 4.34 11.24 3.90
C ASP A 160 5.25 10.49 2.92
N VAL A 161 4.74 10.31 1.70
CA VAL A 161 5.47 9.72 0.57
C VAL A 161 6.55 10.67 0.07
N VAL A 162 7.73 10.14 -0.25
CA VAL A 162 8.84 10.89 -0.86
C VAL A 162 8.45 11.41 -2.24
N LEU A 163 8.50 12.73 -2.41
CA LEU A 163 8.17 13.38 -3.68
C LEU A 163 9.34 13.25 -4.67
N ALA A 164 9.05 12.93 -5.93
CA ALA A 164 10.08 12.65 -6.94
C ALA A 164 11.08 13.80 -7.16
N TYR A 165 10.65 15.06 -7.04
CA TYR A 165 11.53 16.22 -7.24
C TYR A 165 12.62 16.34 -6.16
N LEU A 166 12.41 15.75 -4.97
CA LEU A 166 13.42 15.74 -3.90
C LEU A 166 14.66 14.95 -4.30
N ALA A 167 14.53 14.07 -5.31
CA ALA A 167 15.67 13.42 -5.91
C ALA A 167 16.62 14.38 -6.65
N GLU A 168 16.24 15.63 -6.92
CA GLU A 168 17.13 16.63 -7.51
C GLU A 168 18.07 17.29 -6.50
N ASP A 169 17.67 17.37 -5.22
CA ASP A 169 18.54 17.86 -4.16
C ASP A 169 19.59 16.80 -3.80
N PRO A 170 20.91 17.01 -4.01
CA PRO A 170 21.93 16.02 -3.70
C PRO A 170 22.09 15.75 -2.19
N SER A 171 21.66 16.67 -1.32
CA SER A 171 21.74 16.52 0.13
C SER A 171 20.60 15.68 0.71
N PHE A 172 19.52 15.49 -0.04
CA PHE A 172 18.35 14.76 0.41
C PHE A 172 18.63 13.25 0.49
N GLN A 173 18.68 12.72 1.71
CA GLN A 173 18.81 11.30 2.01
C GLN A 173 17.54 10.80 2.69
N GLN A 174 17.24 9.52 2.49
CA GLN A 174 16.11 8.86 3.13
C GLN A 174 16.50 7.43 3.52
N PRO A 175 16.02 6.95 4.67
CA PRO A 175 16.27 5.58 5.09
C PRO A 175 15.51 4.60 4.19
N PRO A 176 15.97 3.34 4.10
CA PRO A 176 15.44 2.35 3.17
C PRO A 176 13.95 2.05 3.41
N GLU A 177 13.48 2.06 4.66
CA GLU A 177 12.06 1.88 5.00
C GLU A 177 11.18 3.01 4.48
N ALA A 178 11.67 4.26 4.44
CA ALA A 178 10.94 5.38 3.87
C ALA A 178 10.81 5.26 2.35
N LEU A 179 11.86 4.77 1.68
CA LEU A 179 11.84 4.48 0.24
C LEU A 179 10.87 3.33 -0.09
N PHE A 180 10.92 2.24 0.68
CA PHE A 180 9.97 1.14 0.55
C PHE A 180 8.54 1.64 0.76
N ARG A 181 8.28 2.36 1.85
CA ARG A 181 6.97 2.96 2.16
C ARG A 181 6.44 3.79 1.00
N SER A 182 7.28 4.68 0.52
CA SER A 182 6.91 5.63 -0.53
C SER A 182 6.54 4.93 -1.84
N LEU A 183 7.21 3.83 -2.17
CA LEU A 183 6.86 3.03 -3.34
C LEU A 183 5.60 2.18 -3.10
N SER A 184 5.47 1.57 -1.93
CA SER A 184 4.36 0.69 -1.56
C SER A 184 3.02 1.43 -1.49
N LEU A 185 2.99 2.62 -0.89
CA LEU A 185 1.78 3.46 -0.81
C LEU A 185 1.33 3.93 -2.19
N VAL A 186 2.27 4.36 -3.04
CA VAL A 186 1.93 4.76 -4.41
C VAL A 186 1.45 3.55 -5.21
N ALA A 187 2.05 2.37 -5.04
CA ALA A 187 1.63 1.14 -5.71
C ALA A 187 0.20 0.72 -5.32
N ILE A 188 -0.12 0.69 -4.03
CA ILE A 188 -1.45 0.26 -3.57
C ILE A 188 -2.54 1.25 -3.98
N ASP A 189 -2.30 2.56 -3.89
CA ASP A 189 -3.29 3.59 -4.27
C ASP A 189 -3.64 3.50 -5.76
N ASN A 190 -2.64 3.32 -6.62
CA ASN A 190 -2.84 3.17 -8.06
C ASN A 190 -3.49 1.81 -8.39
N ALA A 191 -3.13 0.73 -7.68
CA ALA A 191 -3.74 -0.58 -7.87
C ALA A 191 -5.23 -0.61 -7.44
N ILE A 192 -5.56 -0.08 -6.27
CA ILE A 192 -6.94 -0.03 -5.76
C ILE A 192 -7.80 0.86 -6.65
N SER A 193 -7.31 2.04 -7.03
CA SER A 193 -8.06 2.95 -7.90
C SER A 193 -8.32 2.33 -9.29
N GLU A 194 -7.33 1.67 -9.88
CA GLU A 194 -7.50 0.99 -11.17
C GLU A 194 -8.41 -0.23 -11.07
N TRP A 195 -8.30 -1.02 -10.00
CA TRP A 195 -9.19 -2.16 -9.76
C TRP A 195 -10.64 -1.72 -9.64
N SER A 196 -10.89 -0.69 -8.83
CA SER A 196 -12.21 -0.09 -8.67
C SER A 196 -12.72 0.45 -10.02
N PHE A 197 -11.90 1.21 -10.75
CA PHE A 197 -12.30 1.71 -12.07
C PHE A 197 -12.62 0.57 -13.04
N ALA A 198 -11.79 -0.46 -13.12
CA ALA A 198 -11.97 -1.56 -14.06
C ALA A 198 -13.28 -2.31 -13.79
N ASN A 199 -13.59 -2.61 -12.53
CA ASN A 199 -14.86 -3.20 -12.12
C ASN A 199 -16.05 -2.31 -12.47
N HIS A 200 -15.94 -1.01 -12.18
CA HIS A 200 -17.04 -0.07 -12.42
C HIS A 200 -17.22 0.31 -13.89
N PHE A 201 -16.20 0.32 -14.73
CA PHE A 201 -16.34 0.75 -16.13
C PHE A 201 -16.58 -0.42 -17.07
N PHE A 202 -15.85 -1.53 -16.90
CA PHE A 202 -15.93 -2.70 -17.79
C PHE A 202 -16.95 -3.74 -17.33
N GLY A 203 -17.41 -3.70 -16.07
CA GLY A 203 -18.48 -4.56 -15.56
C GLY A 203 -19.83 -4.31 -16.23
N GLN A 204 -20.66 -5.36 -16.32
CA GLN A 204 -21.98 -5.29 -16.94
C GLN A 204 -22.97 -4.46 -16.11
N LEU A 205 -23.78 -3.64 -16.77
CA LEU A 205 -24.97 -3.02 -16.16
C LEU A 205 -26.13 -4.01 -16.26
N SER A 206 -26.68 -4.47 -15.12
CA SER A 206 -27.97 -5.16 -15.12
C SER A 206 -29.05 -4.15 -15.51
N LEU A 207 -29.79 -4.42 -16.58
CA LEU A 207 -31.01 -3.67 -16.93
C LEU A 207 -32.12 -4.07 -15.95
N GLY A 208 -32.04 -3.60 -14.71
CA GLY A 208 -33.15 -3.55 -13.78
C GLY A 208 -33.62 -2.11 -13.69
N THR A 209 -34.88 -1.84 -14.02
CA THR A 209 -35.55 -0.56 -13.81
C THR A 209 -35.46 -0.19 -12.33
N GLN A 210 -34.55 0.71 -11.95
CA GLN A 210 -34.63 1.43 -10.68
C GLN A 210 -34.48 2.92 -10.93
N GLN A 211 -35.54 3.62 -10.53
CA GLN A 211 -35.60 5.07 -10.36
C GLN A 211 -34.45 5.50 -9.45
N VAL A 212 -33.84 6.63 -9.81
CA VAL A 212 -32.89 7.36 -8.97
C VAL A 212 -33.65 7.94 -7.77
N PRO A 213 -33.30 7.63 -6.50
CA PRO A 213 -33.37 8.63 -5.46
C PRO A 213 -32.08 9.44 -5.53
N GLU A 214 -32.24 10.76 -5.67
CA GLU A 214 -31.17 11.73 -5.49
C GLU A 214 -30.66 11.64 -4.05
N SER A 215 -29.60 10.86 -3.84
CA SER A 215 -28.79 10.90 -2.63
C SER A 215 -27.34 11.00 -3.08
N GLY A 216 -26.78 12.20 -2.98
CA GLY A 216 -25.38 12.48 -3.31
C GLY A 216 -24.44 11.74 -2.37
N SER A 217 -24.01 10.55 -2.75
CA SER A 217 -22.84 9.89 -2.18
C SER A 217 -21.62 10.26 -3.02
N THR A 218 -20.88 11.26 -2.58
CA THR A 218 -19.60 11.64 -3.18
C THR A 218 -18.59 10.54 -2.88
N LEU A 219 -18.40 9.63 -3.85
CA LEU A 219 -17.33 8.60 -3.87
C LEU A 219 -15.90 9.19 -3.88
N PHE A 220 -15.77 10.51 -3.80
CA PHE A 220 -14.53 11.26 -3.70
C PHE A 220 -14.74 12.44 -2.74
N PRO A 221 -13.92 12.63 -1.69
CA PRO A 221 -14.01 13.83 -0.87
C PRO A 221 -13.78 15.09 -1.73
N ASN A 222 -14.70 16.03 -1.64
CA ASN A 222 -14.68 17.30 -2.35
C ASN A 222 -13.75 18.27 -1.58
N THR A 223 -12.47 18.39 -1.95
CA THR A 223 -11.57 19.39 -1.36
C THR A 223 -11.53 20.67 -2.20
N SER A 224 -12.67 21.32 -2.31
CA SER A 224 -12.77 22.70 -2.81
C SER A 224 -12.44 23.68 -1.68
N ARG A 225 -11.15 23.87 -1.37
CA ARG A 225 -10.63 25.08 -0.71
C ARG A 225 -9.10 25.15 -0.85
N LEU A 226 -8.66 25.53 -2.05
CA LEU A 226 -7.32 26.07 -2.27
C LEU A 226 -7.40 27.57 -2.03
N ASP A 227 -6.86 28.03 -0.90
CA ASP A 227 -6.58 29.45 -0.67
C ASP A 227 -5.34 29.80 -1.52
N LEU A 228 -5.57 30.51 -2.62
CA LEU A 228 -4.54 30.88 -3.59
C LEU A 228 -3.84 32.17 -3.15
N GLY A 229 -2.63 32.04 -2.59
CA GLY A 229 -1.62 33.11 -2.61
C GLY A 229 -0.93 33.19 -3.98
N PRO A 230 -0.44 34.38 -4.42
CA PRO A 230 -0.10 34.61 -5.82
C PRO A 230 1.16 33.86 -6.25
N ALA A 231 1.08 33.31 -7.45
CA ALA A 231 2.09 32.48 -8.09
C ALA A 231 3.34 33.25 -8.52
N SER A 232 4.51 32.63 -8.33
CA SER A 232 5.70 32.88 -9.14
C SER A 232 6.09 31.61 -9.89
N VAL A 233 6.29 31.78 -11.19
CA VAL A 233 6.60 30.78 -12.22
C VAL A 233 7.97 30.14 -11.99
N SER A 234 8.04 28.80 -12.10
CA SER A 234 9.13 27.98 -12.65
C SER A 234 9.36 26.71 -11.83
N GLY A 235 9.29 25.53 -12.47
CA GLY A 235 9.58 24.24 -11.85
C GLY A 235 8.64 23.12 -12.30
N SER A 236 8.98 22.48 -13.41
CA SER A 236 8.30 21.31 -13.97
C SER A 236 8.49 20.07 -13.06
N SER A 237 7.51 19.79 -12.22
CA SER A 237 7.24 18.46 -11.65
C SER A 237 5.93 18.46 -10.88
N THR A 238 4.83 18.00 -11.51
CA THR A 238 3.60 17.72 -10.79
C THR A 238 3.73 16.38 -10.04
N PRO A 239 3.45 16.32 -8.74
CA PRO A 239 3.48 15.07 -8.01
C PRO A 239 2.29 14.19 -8.39
N MET A 240 2.51 12.88 -8.55
CA MET A 240 1.44 11.86 -8.53
C MET A 240 0.86 11.64 -7.12
N ILE A 241 0.92 12.65 -6.26
CA ILE A 241 0.78 12.49 -4.82
C ILE A 241 -0.29 13.47 -4.38
N ARG A 242 -1.50 12.95 -4.12
CA ARG A 242 -2.39 13.59 -3.15
C ARG A 242 -1.64 13.60 -1.82
N LYS A 243 -1.68 14.73 -1.11
CA LYS A 243 -1.15 14.96 0.25
C LYS A 243 -1.87 14.14 1.34
N GLY A 244 -2.35 12.96 0.97
CA GLY A 244 -3.10 12.03 1.80
C GLY A 244 -3.24 10.75 0.99
N SER A 245 -2.63 9.67 1.48
CA SER A 245 -2.83 8.32 0.95
C SER A 245 -4.33 8.00 1.03
N PHE A 246 -4.93 7.54 -0.06
CA PHE A 246 -6.35 7.14 -0.07
C PHE A 246 -6.61 6.01 0.94
N VAL A 247 -5.59 5.20 1.24
CA VAL A 247 -5.60 4.18 2.29
C VAL A 247 -5.81 4.78 3.70
N SER A 248 -5.28 5.98 3.97
CA SER A 248 -5.45 6.65 5.28
C SER A 248 -6.92 7.05 5.52
N SER A 249 -7.63 7.46 4.47
CA SER A 249 -9.07 7.74 4.53
C SER A 249 -9.96 6.50 4.60
N ILE A 250 -9.43 5.30 4.32
CA ILE A 250 -10.16 4.02 4.43
C ILE A 250 -10.05 3.43 5.85
N ALA A 251 -8.94 3.69 6.55
CA ALA A 251 -8.71 3.18 7.90
C ALA A 251 -9.70 3.73 8.95
N ASP A 252 -10.37 4.85 8.65
CA ASP A 252 -11.19 5.62 9.60
C ASP A 252 -12.70 5.70 9.22
N SER A 253 -13.29 4.72 8.53
CA SER A 253 -14.73 4.82 8.16
C SER A 253 -15.51 3.50 8.12
N ASP A 254 -16.22 3.24 9.22
CA ASP A 254 -17.30 2.26 9.43
C ASP A 254 -18.60 2.51 8.60
N SER A 255 -18.55 3.26 7.49
CA SER A 255 -19.80 3.77 6.86
C SER A 255 -20.08 3.32 5.42
N TYR A 256 -19.35 2.34 4.86
CA TYR A 256 -19.59 1.89 3.48
C TYR A 256 -20.29 0.52 3.34
N LEU A 257 -20.80 -0.05 4.42
CA LEU A 257 -21.49 -1.34 4.39
C LEU A 257 -23.00 -1.18 4.55
N THR A 258 -23.72 -0.97 3.44
CA THR A 258 -25.10 -1.47 3.34
C THR A 258 -25.40 -1.92 1.91
N GLY A 259 -25.47 -3.23 1.72
CA GLY A 259 -25.92 -3.87 0.50
C GLY A 259 -25.88 -5.37 0.63
N SER A 260 -26.79 -5.94 1.43
CA SER A 260 -26.94 -7.40 1.57
C SER A 260 -27.18 -8.07 0.22
N PRO A 261 -26.60 -9.27 -0.03
CA PRO A 261 -26.85 -9.99 -1.28
C PRO A 261 -28.26 -10.58 -1.25
N SER A 262 -29.10 -10.18 -2.21
CA SER A 262 -30.33 -10.90 -2.52
C SER A 262 -30.02 -12.02 -3.51
N GLU A 263 -30.22 -13.26 -3.08
CA GLU A 263 -30.18 -14.45 -3.92
C GLU A 263 -31.32 -14.42 -4.96
N MET A 264 -30.99 -14.69 -6.23
CA MET A 264 -31.70 -15.59 -7.17
C MET A 264 -31.47 -15.18 -8.64
N ASN A 265 -30.59 -15.91 -9.35
CA ASN A 265 -30.89 -16.53 -10.65
C ASN A 265 -29.75 -17.46 -11.10
N SER A 266 -29.99 -18.77 -11.20
CA SER A 266 -28.94 -19.81 -11.41
C SER A 266 -28.34 -19.88 -12.83
N ASN A 267 -28.72 -18.97 -13.75
CA ASN A 267 -28.12 -18.85 -15.08
C ASN A 267 -27.18 -17.63 -15.25
N SER A 268 -27.07 -16.75 -14.26
CA SER A 268 -26.16 -15.58 -14.31
C SER A 268 -24.71 -15.90 -13.97
N GLY A 269 -24.47 -16.91 -13.12
CA GLY A 269 -23.15 -17.19 -12.55
C GLY A 269 -22.05 -17.47 -13.59
N MET A 270 -22.36 -18.17 -14.68
CA MET A 270 -21.35 -18.47 -15.70
C MET A 270 -21.02 -17.28 -16.61
N ASN A 271 -21.92 -16.32 -16.78
CA ASN A 271 -21.66 -15.09 -17.54
C ASN A 271 -20.95 -14.04 -16.66
N GLU A 272 -21.30 -14.00 -15.38
CA GLU A 272 -20.68 -13.17 -14.36
C GLU A 272 -19.21 -13.58 -14.13
N GLN A 273 -18.93 -14.89 -14.02
CA GLN A 273 -17.57 -15.40 -13.87
C GLN A 273 -16.68 -15.13 -15.10
N LYS A 274 -17.24 -15.25 -16.31
CA LYS A 274 -16.54 -14.87 -17.56
C LYS A 274 -16.26 -13.37 -17.64
N THR A 275 -17.19 -12.55 -17.16
CA THR A 275 -17.04 -11.08 -17.11
C THR A 275 -15.98 -10.68 -16.11
N GLN A 276 -15.99 -11.27 -14.91
CA GLN A 276 -14.97 -11.02 -13.89
C GLN A 276 -13.58 -11.42 -14.39
N THR A 277 -13.46 -12.59 -15.02
CA THR A 277 -12.18 -13.04 -15.62
C THR A 277 -11.67 -12.04 -16.67
N ALA A 278 -12.55 -11.43 -17.46
CA ALA A 278 -12.16 -10.42 -18.45
C ALA A 278 -11.71 -9.09 -17.81
N ILE A 279 -12.36 -8.67 -16.71
CA ILE A 279 -11.96 -7.49 -15.93
C ILE A 279 -10.60 -7.74 -15.28
N ASP A 280 -10.38 -8.91 -14.70
CA ASP A 280 -9.12 -9.30 -14.08
C ASP A 280 -7.97 -9.26 -15.11
N LEU A 281 -8.24 -9.70 -16.34
CA LEU A 281 -7.27 -9.62 -17.44
C LEU A 281 -6.95 -8.17 -17.83
N VAL A 282 -7.95 -7.28 -17.89
CA VAL A 282 -7.76 -5.85 -18.14
C VAL A 282 -6.89 -5.24 -17.05
N PHE A 283 -7.30 -5.43 -15.79
CA PHE A 283 -6.57 -4.94 -14.63
C PHE A 283 -5.12 -5.42 -14.62
N LYS A 284 -4.91 -6.73 -14.80
CA LYS A 284 -3.57 -7.31 -14.85
C LYS A 284 -2.73 -6.70 -15.96
N GLN A 285 -3.27 -6.56 -17.17
CA GLN A 285 -2.53 -5.95 -18.28
C GLN A 285 -2.13 -4.49 -18.00
N VAL A 286 -2.91 -3.76 -17.21
CA VAL A 286 -2.62 -2.36 -16.87
C VAL A 286 -1.61 -2.25 -15.72
N ILE A 287 -1.79 -3.04 -14.66
CA ILE A 287 -1.06 -2.88 -13.38
C ILE A 287 0.18 -3.78 -13.25
N GLU A 288 0.33 -4.85 -14.04
CA GLU A 288 1.51 -5.73 -13.99
C GLU A 288 2.87 -4.98 -13.97
N PRO A 289 3.09 -3.92 -14.78
CA PRO A 289 4.34 -3.18 -14.73
C PRO A 289 4.61 -2.54 -13.36
N VAL A 290 3.57 -2.06 -12.68
CA VAL A 290 3.66 -1.49 -11.33
C VAL A 290 4.17 -2.53 -10.34
N PHE A 291 3.64 -3.75 -10.41
CA PHE A 291 4.06 -4.85 -9.54
C PHE A 291 5.52 -5.24 -9.80
N GLU A 292 5.94 -5.31 -11.07
CA GLU A 292 7.32 -5.67 -11.39
C GLU A 292 8.31 -4.58 -10.96
N TYR A 293 7.98 -3.29 -11.12
CA TYR A 293 8.79 -2.20 -10.58
C TYR A 293 8.87 -2.23 -9.05
N HIS A 294 7.74 -2.45 -8.38
CA HIS A 294 7.67 -2.58 -6.93
C HIS A 294 8.54 -3.73 -6.40
N LYS A 295 8.39 -4.91 -7.02
CA LYS A 295 9.16 -6.12 -6.70
C LYS A 295 10.65 -5.93 -6.95
N THR A 296 11.03 -5.35 -8.08
CA THR A 296 12.43 -5.12 -8.48
C THR A 296 13.09 -4.13 -7.53
N PHE A 297 12.44 -3.00 -7.26
CA PHE A 297 12.96 -2.00 -6.33
C PHE A 297 13.08 -2.56 -4.91
N THR A 298 12.06 -3.26 -4.41
CA THR A 298 12.10 -3.93 -3.09
C THR A 298 13.26 -4.92 -3.03
N SER A 299 13.43 -5.75 -4.06
CA SER A 299 14.56 -6.70 -4.11
C SER A 299 15.91 -5.97 -4.16
N SER A 300 15.97 -4.81 -4.82
CA SER A 300 17.17 -3.96 -4.81
C SER A 300 17.49 -3.44 -3.41
N LEU A 301 16.50 -3.06 -2.60
CA LEU A 301 16.69 -2.61 -1.20
C LEU A 301 17.21 -3.76 -0.33
N LEU A 302 16.90 -5.00 -0.68
CA LEU A 302 17.28 -6.21 0.08
C LEU A 302 18.58 -6.87 -0.44
N THR A 303 19.43 -6.12 -1.15
CA THR A 303 20.68 -6.67 -1.70
C THR A 303 21.72 -6.86 -0.58
N MET A 304 22.44 -7.99 -0.58
CA MET A 304 23.34 -8.43 0.50
C MET A 304 24.44 -7.42 0.88
N ASN A 305 24.93 -6.62 -0.08
CA ASN A 305 26.03 -5.69 0.15
C ASN A 305 25.62 -4.44 0.95
N ASP A 306 24.33 -4.12 1.01
CA ASP A 306 23.82 -2.91 1.66
C ASP A 306 22.47 -3.16 2.33
N LEU A 307 22.43 -4.21 3.16
CA LEU A 307 21.19 -4.69 3.75
C LEU A 307 20.70 -3.74 4.86
N PRO A 308 19.45 -3.23 4.80
CA PRO A 308 18.85 -2.35 5.81
C PRO A 308 18.88 -2.93 7.21
N ASP A 309 19.00 -2.08 8.24
CA ASP A 309 19.13 -2.50 9.64
C ASP A 309 17.91 -3.28 10.14
N THR A 310 18.06 -3.99 11.26
CA THR A 310 17.03 -4.91 11.76
C THR A 310 15.69 -4.21 11.99
N ASN A 311 15.70 -3.00 12.57
CA ASN A 311 14.50 -2.18 12.76
C ASN A 311 13.89 -1.72 11.43
N SER A 312 14.71 -1.34 10.43
CA SER A 312 14.23 -0.96 9.10
C SER A 312 13.51 -2.10 8.39
N ILE A 313 14.07 -3.32 8.45
CA ILE A 313 13.41 -4.52 7.90
C ILE A 313 12.08 -4.77 8.61
N TYR A 314 12.04 -4.63 9.94
CA TYR A 314 10.82 -4.80 10.69
C TYR A 314 9.77 -3.71 10.39
N ALA A 315 10.19 -2.46 10.19
CA ALA A 315 9.31 -1.38 9.74
C ALA A 315 8.67 -1.69 8.39
N MET A 316 9.45 -2.25 7.44
CA MET A 316 8.92 -2.73 6.16
C MET A 316 7.92 -3.87 6.33
N ILE A 317 8.17 -4.81 7.25
CA ILE A 317 7.23 -5.91 7.56
C ILE A 317 5.92 -5.36 8.10
N GLN A 318 5.97 -4.49 9.13
CA GLN A 318 4.77 -3.91 9.74
C GLN A 318 3.95 -3.10 8.74
N LEU A 319 4.61 -2.31 7.89
CA LEU A 319 3.92 -1.60 6.82
C LEU A 319 3.27 -2.59 5.84
N ASN A 320 3.97 -3.66 5.45
CA ASN A 320 3.44 -4.68 4.54
C ASN A 320 2.23 -5.42 5.14
N GLU A 321 2.20 -5.67 6.46
CA GLU A 321 1.01 -6.22 7.14
C GLU A 321 -0.17 -5.24 7.09
N GLY A 322 0.06 -3.95 7.34
CA GLY A 322 -0.98 -2.92 7.19
C GLY A 322 -1.52 -2.87 5.76
N LEU A 323 -0.62 -2.88 4.77
CA LEU A 323 -0.98 -2.91 3.36
C LEU A 323 -1.74 -4.19 2.97
N LEU A 324 -1.39 -5.35 3.52
CA LEU A 324 -2.12 -6.61 3.31
C LEU A 324 -3.55 -6.50 3.82
N SER A 325 -3.74 -5.92 5.01
CA SER A 325 -5.07 -5.68 5.58
C SER A 325 -5.90 -4.74 4.72
N ALA A 326 -5.28 -3.71 4.13
CA ALA A 326 -5.95 -2.80 3.21
C ALA A 326 -6.23 -3.44 1.84
N ALA A 327 -5.37 -4.35 1.38
CA ALA A 327 -5.48 -5.00 0.07
C ALA A 327 -6.49 -6.15 0.05
N SER A 328 -6.62 -6.93 1.13
CA SER A 328 -7.52 -8.10 1.19
C SER A 328 -8.99 -7.74 0.96
N THR A 329 -9.40 -6.54 1.34
CA THR A 329 -10.77 -6.02 1.14
C THR A 329 -10.96 -5.34 -0.22
N ASN A 330 -9.87 -4.88 -0.86
CA ASN A 330 -9.96 -3.95 -1.98
C ASN A 330 -9.33 -4.43 -3.30
N CYS A 331 -8.30 -5.30 -3.28
CA CYS A 331 -7.57 -5.74 -4.46
C CYS A 331 -6.84 -7.08 -4.24
N PRO A 332 -7.47 -8.24 -4.56
CA PRO A 332 -6.87 -9.57 -4.33
C PRO A 332 -5.54 -9.80 -5.07
N ALA A 333 -5.38 -9.19 -6.24
CA ALA A 333 -4.15 -9.27 -7.01
C ALA A 333 -2.96 -8.57 -6.31
N PHE A 334 -3.22 -7.45 -5.63
CA PHE A 334 -2.19 -6.76 -4.85
C PHE A 334 -1.86 -7.50 -3.56
N GLU A 335 -2.86 -8.10 -2.91
CA GLU A 335 -2.66 -8.96 -1.74
C GLU A 335 -1.66 -10.09 -2.04
N THR A 336 -1.85 -10.80 -3.17
CA THR A 336 -0.94 -11.87 -3.61
C THR A 336 0.50 -11.37 -3.78
N HIS A 337 0.67 -10.17 -4.33
CA HIS A 337 1.98 -9.54 -4.50
C HIS A 337 2.62 -9.15 -3.17
N LEU A 338 1.86 -8.58 -2.23
CA LEU A 338 2.34 -8.25 -0.88
C LEU A 338 2.70 -9.49 -0.07
N MET A 339 1.98 -10.61 -0.25
CA MET A 339 2.31 -11.89 0.37
C MET A 339 3.67 -12.41 -0.11
N ALA A 340 3.99 -12.25 -1.39
CA ALA A 340 5.31 -12.60 -1.93
C ALA A 340 6.44 -11.73 -1.33
N ILE A 341 6.16 -10.46 -1.03
CA ILE A 341 7.11 -9.55 -0.36
C ILE A 341 7.31 -9.96 1.10
N LYS A 342 6.22 -10.27 1.81
CA LYS A 342 6.25 -10.82 3.17
C LYS A 342 7.16 -12.04 3.27
N MET A 343 7.01 -12.99 2.35
CA MET A 343 7.84 -14.21 2.29
C MET A 343 9.34 -13.95 2.06
N LYS A 344 9.71 -12.78 1.52
CA LYS A 344 11.11 -12.36 1.38
C LYS A 344 11.64 -11.63 2.61
N LEU A 345 10.84 -10.78 3.25
CA LEU A 345 11.27 -9.96 4.38
C LEU A 345 11.51 -10.79 5.65
N TRP A 346 10.66 -11.78 5.93
CA TRP A 346 10.71 -12.55 7.17
C TRP A 346 12.03 -13.34 7.37
N PRO A 347 12.52 -14.12 6.38
CA PRO A 347 13.81 -14.82 6.53
C PRO A 347 15.01 -13.88 6.73
N ILE A 348 14.97 -12.71 6.09
CA ILE A 348 15.98 -11.66 6.26
C ILE A 348 15.94 -11.13 7.68
N PHE A 349 14.74 -10.80 8.19
CA PHE A 349 14.56 -10.34 9.57
C PHE A 349 15.11 -11.34 10.58
N GLN A 350 14.77 -12.64 10.46
CA GLN A 350 15.30 -13.67 11.36
C GLN A 350 16.82 -13.74 11.34
N THR A 351 17.42 -13.67 10.15
CA THR A 351 18.88 -13.67 10.00
C THR A 351 19.51 -12.47 10.68
N LYS A 352 18.92 -11.27 10.55
CA LYS A 352 19.46 -10.07 11.20
C LYS A 352 19.25 -10.10 12.72
N MET A 353 18.12 -10.60 13.18
CA MET A 353 17.83 -10.72 14.60
C MET A 353 18.76 -11.71 15.31
N ASN A 354 19.10 -12.84 14.66
CA ASN A 354 20.13 -13.75 15.15
C ASN A 354 21.49 -13.05 15.30
N LYS A 355 21.86 -12.17 14.34
CA LYS A 355 23.09 -11.37 14.43
C LYS A 355 23.05 -10.36 15.58
N GLU A 356 21.90 -9.75 15.88
CA GLU A 356 21.75 -8.89 17.06
C GLU A 356 22.05 -9.66 18.34
N ILE A 357 21.46 -10.85 18.48
CA ILE A 357 21.65 -11.74 19.64
C ILE A 357 23.12 -12.16 19.77
N GLU A 358 23.72 -12.64 18.68
CA GLU A 358 25.14 -13.03 18.62
C GLU A 358 26.06 -11.85 18.97
N SER A 359 25.74 -10.63 18.52
CA SER A 359 26.55 -9.44 18.80
C SER A 359 26.66 -9.16 20.30
N VAL A 360 25.57 -9.35 21.06
CA VAL A 360 25.54 -9.19 22.51
C VAL A 360 26.32 -10.32 23.19
N SER A 361 26.15 -11.56 22.73
CA SER A 361 26.91 -12.70 23.26
C SER A 361 28.42 -12.54 23.06
N LEU A 362 28.85 -12.06 21.89
CA LEU A 362 30.27 -11.82 21.56
C LEU A 362 30.91 -10.73 22.44
N GLN A 363 30.15 -9.74 22.92
CA GLN A 363 30.67 -8.75 23.86
C GLN A 363 31.16 -9.37 25.17
N SER A 364 30.62 -10.53 25.56
CA SER A 364 31.09 -11.26 26.75
C SER A 364 32.56 -11.69 26.65
N GLN A 365 33.12 -11.79 25.45
CA GLN A 365 34.50 -12.25 25.21
C GLN A 365 35.52 -11.09 25.23
N ARG A 366 35.08 -9.83 25.21
CA ARG A 366 35.98 -8.68 25.21
C ARG A 366 36.63 -8.44 26.58
N LYS A 367 37.83 -7.85 26.57
CA LYS A 367 38.58 -7.51 27.79
C LYS A 367 37.87 -6.42 28.63
N GLU A 368 37.32 -5.41 27.96
CA GLU A 368 36.61 -4.29 28.59
C GLU A 368 35.33 -3.97 27.80
N PRO A 369 34.21 -4.65 28.09
CA PRO A 369 32.96 -4.38 27.40
C PRO A 369 32.26 -3.14 27.98
N ASN A 370 31.71 -2.29 27.10
CA ASN A 370 30.90 -1.14 27.53
C ASN A 370 29.47 -1.58 27.85
N VAL A 371 29.28 -2.14 29.05
CA VAL A 371 27.99 -2.71 29.48
C VAL A 371 26.86 -1.69 29.41
N LYS A 372 27.12 -0.45 29.84
CA LYS A 372 26.12 0.63 29.85
C LYS A 372 25.60 0.95 28.45
N LEU A 373 26.50 1.07 27.46
CA LEU A 373 26.12 1.33 26.07
C LEU A 373 25.27 0.19 25.49
N VAL A 374 25.62 -1.07 25.74
CA VAL A 374 24.85 -2.23 25.27
C VAL A 374 23.45 -2.24 25.90
N CYS A 375 23.33 -1.91 27.18
CA CYS A 375 22.03 -1.80 27.86
C CYS A 375 21.17 -0.67 27.27
N GLN A 376 21.75 0.50 27.01
CA GLN A 376 21.05 1.63 26.40
C GLN A 376 20.56 1.31 24.98
N LYS A 377 21.39 0.63 24.18
CA LYS A 377 21.01 0.15 22.85
C LYS A 377 19.92 -0.90 22.88
N TYR A 378 19.97 -1.82 23.85
CA TYR A 378 18.90 -2.80 24.04
C TYR A 378 17.57 -2.11 24.30
N VAL A 379 17.53 -1.15 25.23
CA VAL A 379 16.33 -0.38 25.54
C VAL A 379 15.82 0.31 24.28
N TRP A 380 16.68 1.03 23.56
CA TRP A 380 16.30 1.71 22.32
C TRP A 380 15.74 0.74 21.27
N PHE A 381 16.45 -0.37 21.04
CA PHE A 381 16.08 -1.38 20.05
C PHE A 381 14.73 -2.01 20.39
N PHE A 382 14.56 -2.45 21.64
CA PHE A 382 13.33 -3.08 22.13
C PHE A 382 12.16 -2.11 22.03
N SER A 383 12.30 -0.88 22.55
CA SER A 383 11.25 0.15 22.50
C SER A 383 10.83 0.49 21.08
N THR A 384 11.79 0.58 20.15
CA THR A 384 11.53 0.86 18.73
C THR A 384 10.76 -0.28 18.07
N MET A 385 11.15 -1.54 18.32
CA MET A 385 10.44 -2.74 17.83
C MET A 385 9.00 -2.80 18.35
N ILE A 386 8.80 -2.58 19.64
CA ILE A 386 7.46 -2.60 20.23
C ILE A 386 6.62 -1.39 19.78
N GLY A 387 7.22 -0.21 19.58
CA GLY A 387 6.51 0.99 19.11
C GLY A 387 5.96 0.87 17.68
N MET A 388 6.59 0.03 16.84
CA MET A 388 6.11 -0.28 15.48
C MET A 388 4.97 -1.30 15.45
N GLU A 389 4.73 -2.01 16.56
CA GLU A 389 3.69 -3.02 16.65
C GLU A 389 2.31 -2.37 16.80
N SER A 390 1.33 -2.82 16.01
CA SER A 390 -0.03 -2.29 16.09
C SER A 390 -0.72 -2.82 17.36
N PRO A 391 -1.28 -1.96 18.23
CA PRO A 391 -2.18 -2.41 19.29
C PRO A 391 -3.45 -2.93 18.62
N ARG A 392 -3.61 -4.25 18.50
CA ARG A 392 -4.89 -4.82 18.04
C ARG A 392 -5.79 -5.07 19.24
N GLU A 393 -6.97 -4.46 19.22
CA GLU A 393 -8.05 -4.67 20.19
C GLU A 393 -8.80 -6.01 19.96
N ASP A 394 -8.58 -6.68 18.82
CA ASP A 394 -9.33 -7.87 18.44
C ASP A 394 -8.57 -9.17 18.76
N SER A 395 -8.86 -9.72 19.93
CA SER A 395 -8.50 -11.07 20.35
C SER A 395 -9.19 -12.21 19.57
N ASN A 396 -9.67 -11.98 18.34
CA ASN A 396 -10.47 -12.96 17.59
C ASN A 396 -10.13 -13.17 16.11
N SER A 397 -9.04 -12.61 15.59
CA SER A 397 -8.47 -13.07 14.31
C SER A 397 -7.27 -13.96 14.59
N GLY A 398 -7.29 -15.18 14.06
CA GLY A 398 -6.22 -16.17 14.20
C GLY A 398 -4.91 -15.76 13.50
N GLY A 399 -4.21 -14.75 14.02
CA GLY A 399 -2.83 -14.40 13.67
C GLY A 399 -1.83 -15.32 14.38
N THR A 400 -2.08 -16.63 14.36
CA THR A 400 -1.30 -17.64 15.07
C THR A 400 -0.01 -17.97 14.31
N GLY A 401 1.08 -17.30 14.67
CA GLY A 401 2.43 -17.84 14.46
C GLY A 401 3.54 -16.82 14.34
N GLU A 402 3.31 -15.62 13.79
CA GLU A 402 4.39 -14.73 13.36
C GLU A 402 4.70 -13.57 14.31
N GLU A 403 3.69 -12.98 14.95
CA GLU A 403 3.94 -12.08 16.10
C GLU A 403 4.67 -12.83 17.22
N GLY A 404 4.31 -14.09 17.43
CA GLY A 404 5.03 -15.00 18.32
C GLY A 404 6.50 -15.19 17.94
N LYS A 405 6.85 -15.14 16.64
CA LYS A 405 8.27 -15.21 16.20
C LYS A 405 9.04 -13.98 16.66
N VAL A 406 8.50 -12.76 16.48
CA VAL A 406 9.18 -11.52 16.89
C VAL A 406 9.40 -11.52 18.39
N ILE A 407 8.35 -11.85 19.16
CA ILE A 407 8.40 -11.94 20.61
C ILE A 407 9.45 -12.97 21.06
N ASN A 408 9.47 -14.14 20.44
CA ASN A 408 10.44 -15.18 20.75
C ASN A 408 11.88 -14.71 20.51
N GLU A 409 12.13 -13.97 19.43
CA GLU A 409 13.47 -13.43 19.19
C GLU A 409 13.84 -12.30 20.18
N LEU A 410 12.89 -11.44 20.56
CA LEU A 410 13.13 -10.41 21.60
C LEU A 410 13.41 -11.05 22.96
N LEU A 411 12.76 -12.17 23.30
CA LEU A 411 13.04 -12.96 24.49
C LEU A 411 14.46 -13.53 24.47
N LYS A 412 14.90 -14.11 23.35
CA LYS A 412 16.30 -14.58 23.21
C LYS A 412 17.31 -13.44 23.34
N LEU A 413 17.02 -12.27 22.79
CA LEU A 413 17.87 -11.09 22.95
C LEU A 413 17.96 -10.66 24.42
N ARG A 414 16.83 -10.68 25.15
CA ARG A 414 16.79 -10.43 26.59
C ARG A 414 17.65 -11.42 27.35
N GLU A 415 17.52 -12.72 27.07
CA GLU A 415 18.31 -13.78 27.71
C GLU A 415 19.81 -13.62 27.45
N ALA A 416 20.18 -13.26 26.21
CA ALA A 416 21.56 -12.97 25.85
C ALA A 416 22.11 -11.75 26.62
N LEU A 417 21.31 -10.70 26.80
CA LEU A 417 21.69 -9.51 27.56
C LEU A 417 21.84 -9.82 29.06
N VAL A 418 20.90 -10.53 29.66
CA VAL A 418 20.98 -10.95 31.07
C VAL A 418 22.23 -11.78 31.30
N SER A 419 22.49 -12.77 30.43
CA SER A 419 23.69 -13.60 30.47
C SER A 419 24.97 -12.78 30.35
N PHE A 420 25.01 -11.80 29.45
CA PHE A 420 26.14 -10.89 29.28
C PHE A 420 26.41 -10.06 30.55
N ILE A 421 25.38 -9.46 31.14
CA ILE A 421 25.50 -8.64 32.36
C ILE A 421 26.01 -9.50 33.53
N GLN A 422 25.45 -10.70 33.71
CA GLN A 422 25.87 -11.63 34.76
C GLN A 422 27.32 -12.10 34.59
N ASN A 423 27.70 -12.49 33.37
CA ASN A 423 29.07 -12.91 33.06
C ASN A 423 30.08 -11.78 33.34
N HIS A 424 29.73 -10.53 33.02
CA HIS A 424 30.58 -9.38 33.33
C HIS A 424 30.72 -9.17 34.84
N ALA A 425 29.61 -9.21 35.59
CA ALA A 425 29.61 -9.07 37.04
C ALA A 425 30.41 -10.17 37.77
N GLN A 426 30.48 -11.38 37.19
CA GLN A 426 31.32 -12.47 37.70
C GLN A 426 32.82 -12.26 37.44
N LYS A 427 33.18 -11.70 36.27
CA LYS A 427 34.57 -11.42 35.88
C LYS A 427 35.22 -10.29 36.70
N LEU A 428 34.43 -9.41 37.29
CA LEU A 428 34.89 -8.41 38.25
C LEU A 428 35.28 -9.10 39.57
N SER A 429 36.46 -9.74 39.57
CA SER A 429 37.03 -10.48 40.70
C SER A 429 37.33 -9.62 41.94
N SER A 430 37.29 -8.28 41.79
CA SER A 430 37.50 -7.31 42.86
C SER A 430 36.25 -7.01 43.71
N LEU A 431 35.06 -7.46 43.30
CA LEU A 431 33.80 -7.15 44.00
C LEU A 431 33.45 -8.21 45.04
N THR A 432 33.13 -7.77 46.26
CA THR A 432 32.45 -8.60 47.27
C THR A 432 31.05 -9.01 46.77
N ASP A 433 30.46 -10.05 47.37
CA ASP A 433 29.11 -10.50 46.98
C ASP A 433 28.06 -9.38 47.09
N SER A 434 28.15 -8.55 48.14
CA SER A 434 27.28 -7.39 48.35
C SER A 434 27.49 -6.30 47.29
N SER A 435 28.73 -6.01 46.93
CA SER A 435 29.04 -5.01 45.88
C SER A 435 28.61 -5.49 44.48
N ARG A 436 28.71 -6.80 44.20
CA ARG A 436 28.23 -7.40 42.95
C ARG A 436 26.71 -7.30 42.83
N LYS A 437 25.99 -7.58 43.90
CA LYS A 437 24.53 -7.43 44.01
C LYS A 437 24.08 -5.99 43.77
N SER A 438 24.75 -5.02 44.40
CA SER A 438 24.49 -3.59 44.19
C SER A 438 24.75 -3.14 42.74
N TYR A 439 25.84 -3.61 42.11
CA TYR A 439 26.14 -3.35 40.70
C TYR A 439 25.06 -3.89 39.76
N LEU A 440 24.64 -5.15 39.94
CA LEU A 440 23.57 -5.76 39.14
C LEU A 440 22.25 -5.01 39.31
N SER A 441 21.88 -4.69 40.56
CA SER A 441 20.66 -3.92 40.86
C SER A 441 20.67 -2.56 40.15
N SER A 442 21.81 -1.86 40.14
CA SER A 442 21.95 -0.57 39.45
C SER A 442 21.76 -0.67 37.93
N ILE A 443 22.33 -1.69 37.28
CA ILE A 443 22.20 -1.87 35.82
C ILE A 443 20.76 -2.25 35.46
N TYR A 444 20.16 -3.20 36.17
CA TYR A 444 18.79 -3.60 35.92
C TYR A 444 17.81 -2.44 36.14
N GLN A 445 18.08 -1.57 37.11
CA GLN A 445 17.30 -0.36 37.33
C GLN A 445 17.44 0.65 36.17
N GLU A 446 18.63 0.83 35.60
CA GLU A 446 18.81 1.68 34.41
C GLU A 446 18.00 1.18 33.21
N ILE A 447 18.01 -0.13 32.95
CA ILE A 447 17.21 -0.75 31.88
C ILE A 447 15.72 -0.57 32.15
N GLN A 448 15.26 -0.86 33.38
CA GLN A 448 13.87 -0.69 33.76
C GLN A 448 13.39 0.75 33.57
N THR A 449 14.17 1.74 34.03
CA THR A 449 13.84 3.15 33.88
C THR A 449 13.81 3.56 32.40
N GLY A 450 14.74 3.07 31.59
CA GLY A 450 14.76 3.32 30.15
C GLY A 450 13.51 2.78 29.43
N LEU A 451 13.08 1.56 29.75
CA LEU A 451 11.87 0.95 29.17
C LEU A 451 10.58 1.67 29.61
N MET A 452 10.56 2.19 30.85
CA MET A 452 9.42 2.96 31.39
C MET A 452 9.32 4.38 30.80
N ALA A 453 10.41 4.92 30.26
CA ALA A 453 10.43 6.26 29.66
C ALA A 453 9.70 6.32 28.31
N PHE A 454 9.43 5.17 27.67
CA PHE A 454 8.65 5.10 26.44
C PHE A 454 7.15 5.20 26.76
N PRO A 455 6.35 6.00 26.00
CA PRO A 455 4.92 6.12 26.24
C PRO A 455 4.24 4.76 26.05
N SER A 456 3.83 4.14 27.16
CA SER A 456 3.60 2.69 27.23
C SER A 456 2.16 2.36 27.66
N ASN A 457 1.19 2.69 26.81
CA ASN A 457 -0.13 2.03 26.84
C ASN A 457 -0.02 0.55 26.37
N HIS A 458 1.12 0.16 25.81
CA HIS A 458 1.34 -1.17 25.26
C HIS A 458 1.71 -2.20 26.34
N VAL A 459 0.89 -3.25 26.48
CA VAL A 459 1.03 -4.31 27.49
C VAL A 459 2.41 -4.99 27.45
N ARG A 460 3.01 -5.15 26.26
CA ARG A 460 4.32 -5.82 26.12
C ARG A 460 5.49 -4.98 26.64
N SER A 461 5.41 -3.65 26.56
CA SER A 461 6.43 -2.78 27.17
C SER A 461 6.34 -2.84 28.70
N GLN A 462 5.12 -2.88 29.23
CA GLN A 462 4.88 -3.03 30.67
C GLN A 462 5.37 -4.39 31.20
N SER A 463 5.16 -5.48 30.46
CA SER A 463 5.62 -6.82 30.87
C SER A 463 7.15 -6.94 30.84
N GLU A 464 7.81 -6.35 29.84
CA GLU A 464 9.28 -6.25 29.81
C GLU A 464 9.80 -5.47 31.01
N ALA A 465 9.27 -4.28 31.28
CA ALA A 465 9.67 -3.47 32.43
C ALA A 465 9.42 -4.19 33.77
N ALA A 466 8.36 -4.98 33.88
CA ALA A 466 8.07 -5.80 35.07
C ALA A 466 9.11 -6.91 35.28
N TYR A 467 9.56 -7.57 34.21
CA TYR A 467 10.63 -8.57 34.28
C TYR A 467 11.94 -7.96 34.83
N TRP A 468 12.36 -6.81 34.30
CA TRP A 468 13.57 -6.13 34.80
C TRP A 468 13.43 -5.66 36.24
N ARG A 469 12.23 -5.22 36.66
CA ARG A 469 11.93 -4.88 38.06
C ARG A 469 12.10 -6.09 38.99
N GLU A 470 11.68 -7.28 38.55
CA GLU A 470 11.87 -8.49 39.33
C GLU A 470 13.35 -8.83 39.51
N LEU A 471 14.17 -8.66 38.47
CA LEU A 471 15.63 -8.82 38.56
C LEU A 471 16.27 -7.80 39.51
N VAL A 472 15.79 -6.54 39.54
CA VAL A 472 16.21 -5.55 40.54
C VAL A 472 15.92 -6.04 41.96
N TRP A 473 14.73 -6.60 42.20
CA TRP A 473 14.35 -7.13 43.51
C TRP A 473 15.20 -8.34 43.92
N ARG A 474 15.45 -9.28 43.02
CA ARG A 474 16.31 -10.46 43.27
C ARG A 474 17.78 -10.11 43.51
N ALA A 475 18.23 -8.96 43.02
CA ALA A 475 19.60 -8.49 43.19
C ALA A 475 19.84 -7.66 44.47
N LYS A 476 18.77 -7.24 45.16
CA LYS A 476 18.86 -6.61 46.50
C LYS A 476 18.98 -7.69 47.57
#